data_AF-A0A5N9CUL5-F1
#
_entry.id   AF-A0A5N9CUL5-F1
#
_cell.length_a   1.000
_cell.length_b   1.000
_cell.length_c   1.000
_cell.angle_alpha   90.00
_cell.angle_beta   90.00
_cell.angle_gamma   90.00
#
_symmetry.space_group_name_H-M   'P 1'
#
loop_
_entity.id
_entity.type
_entity.pdbx_description
1 polymer ?
#
loop_
_entity_poly.entity_id
_entity_poly.type
_entity_poly.pdbx_seq_one_letter_code
_entity_poly.pdbx_strand_id
1 'polypeptide(L)'
;MGPEPDSYHQGHVGPLGRLSWQLNRRIGGVATVVKKEQPLALAADLVQPREDLVRAANQAAGRIAERAAEADRQRRVPVENIQDLHEAGLLAIAIPKEFGGTEADLVTQIAVYELIGGACASTAW
;
A
#
# COMPACT_ATOMS: atom_id res chain seq x y z
N MET A 1 -32.17 -36.32 -19.69
CA MET A 1 -32.11 -36.40 -18.22
C MET A 1 -31.46 -35.12 -17.72
N GLY A 2 -32.29 -34.10 -17.38
CA GLY A 2 -31.93 -32.81 -16.74
C GLY A 2 -31.08 -31.79 -17.55
N PRO A 3 -31.18 -30.48 -17.24
CA PRO A 3 -32.39 -29.65 -17.17
C PRO A 3 -32.34 -28.39 -18.09
N GLU A 4 -33.53 -27.81 -18.37
CA GLU A 4 -33.79 -26.40 -18.76
C GLU A 4 -33.68 -25.48 -17.50
N PRO A 5 -33.82 -24.12 -17.53
CA PRO A 5 -33.76 -23.09 -18.59
C PRO A 5 -32.70 -22.01 -18.22
N ASP A 6 -32.37 -20.93 -18.94
CA ASP A 6 -33.15 -19.73 -19.25
C ASP A 6 -32.22 -18.85 -20.13
N SER A 7 -32.54 -18.58 -21.40
CA SER A 7 -33.48 -17.56 -21.88
C SER A 7 -32.93 -16.12 -21.74
N TYR A 8 -33.30 -15.24 -22.68
CA TYR A 8 -32.99 -13.80 -22.75
C TYR A 8 -31.75 -13.31 -23.54
N HIS A 9 -31.54 -13.84 -24.76
CA HIS A 9 -30.87 -13.05 -25.81
C HIS A 9 -31.70 -12.98 -27.08
N GLN A 10 -32.82 -12.26 -27.06
CA GLN A 10 -33.32 -11.49 -28.20
C GLN A 10 -34.38 -10.48 -27.71
N GLY A 11 -34.15 -9.18 -27.90
CA GLY A 11 -35.11 -8.15 -27.52
C GLY A 11 -34.73 -6.78 -28.05
N HIS A 12 -35.41 -6.35 -29.11
CA HIS A 12 -35.19 -5.12 -29.87
C HIS A 12 -35.18 -3.83 -29.03
N VAL A 13 -34.27 -2.92 -29.39
CA VAL A 13 -34.16 -1.57 -28.84
C VAL A 13 -35.31 -0.67 -29.33
N GLY A 14 -36.24 -0.36 -28.42
CA GLY A 14 -37.23 0.71 -28.56
C GLY A 14 -36.73 2.06 -28.03
N PRO A 15 -37.47 3.18 -28.26
CA PRO A 15 -36.93 4.54 -28.25
C PRO A 15 -36.78 5.18 -26.85
N LEU A 16 -36.41 4.40 -25.82
CA LEU A 16 -36.26 4.88 -24.44
C LEU A 16 -34.81 4.80 -23.92
N GLY A 17 -33.83 4.99 -24.80
CA GLY A 17 -32.40 5.07 -24.45
C GLY A 17 -31.94 6.43 -23.89
N ARG A 18 -32.73 7.13 -23.06
CA ARG A 18 -32.37 8.52 -22.67
C ARG A 18 -32.70 8.99 -21.25
N LEU A 19 -32.92 8.10 -20.28
CA LEU A 19 -33.23 8.51 -18.89
C LEU A 19 -32.59 7.59 -17.85
N SER A 20 -31.30 7.80 -17.56
CA SER A 20 -30.75 7.36 -16.25
C SER A 20 -29.57 8.20 -15.72
N TRP A 21 -29.10 9.22 -16.42
CA TRP A 21 -27.98 10.05 -15.92
C TRP A 21 -28.36 11.26 -15.06
N GLN A 22 -29.64 11.47 -14.74
CA GLN A 22 -30.05 12.54 -13.83
C GLN A 22 -31.23 12.08 -12.99
N LEU A 23 -30.99 11.63 -11.76
CA LEU A 23 -31.80 11.94 -10.58
C LEU A 23 -31.19 11.26 -9.34
N ASN A 24 -30.09 11.80 -8.82
CA ASN A 24 -29.80 11.64 -7.39
C ASN A 24 -29.83 13.02 -6.72
N ARG A 25 -31.06 13.51 -6.51
CA ARG A 25 -31.36 14.74 -5.78
C ARG A 25 -32.57 14.49 -4.91
N ARG A 26 -32.35 13.91 -3.73
CA ARG A 26 -33.10 14.09 -2.46
C ARG A 26 -32.88 12.88 -1.54
N ILE A 27 -31.82 12.94 -0.75
CA ILE A 27 -31.81 12.44 0.63
C ILE A 27 -31.02 13.47 1.43
N GLY A 28 -31.66 13.99 2.47
CA GLY A 28 -31.17 15.12 3.24
C GLY A 28 -29.92 14.79 4.04
N GLY A 29 -28.96 15.73 4.00
CA GLY A 29 -28.17 16.17 5.15
C GLY A 29 -27.49 15.12 6.01
N VAL A 30 -26.43 14.49 5.49
CA VAL A 30 -25.13 14.34 6.20
C VAL A 30 -24.02 14.39 5.15
N ALA A 31 -23.85 15.54 4.49
CA ALA A 31 -22.58 15.85 3.85
C ALA A 31 -21.69 16.44 4.94
N THR A 32 -20.99 15.59 5.68
CA THR A 32 -19.92 16.08 6.54
C THR A 32 -18.87 16.67 5.62
N VAL A 33 -18.81 18.00 5.64
CA VAL A 33 -17.77 18.81 5.02
C VAL A 33 -16.42 18.23 5.43
N VAL A 34 -15.72 17.54 4.53
CA VAL A 34 -14.27 17.39 4.66
C VAL A 34 -13.73 18.79 4.42
N LYS A 35 -13.54 19.52 5.53
CA LYS A 35 -13.00 20.86 5.54
C LYS A 35 -11.59 20.75 4.98
N LYS A 36 -11.36 21.26 3.76
CA LYS A 36 -10.11 21.19 2.99
C LYS A 36 -8.97 22.02 3.62
N GLU A 37 -9.11 22.39 4.88
CA GLU A 37 -8.30 23.35 5.62
C GLU A 37 -8.17 22.89 7.07
N GLN A 38 -7.49 21.76 7.26
CA GLN A 38 -6.78 21.51 8.51
C GLN A 38 -5.32 21.87 8.22
N PRO A 39 -4.86 23.02 8.72
CA PRO A 39 -3.55 23.54 8.36
C PRO A 39 -2.45 22.66 9.00
N LEU A 40 -1.30 22.69 8.34
CA LEU A 40 0.01 22.09 8.64
C LEU A 40 0.45 22.06 10.14
N ALA A 41 -0.25 22.75 11.03
CA ALA A 41 -0.03 22.73 12.47
C ALA A 41 -0.22 21.34 13.11
N LEU A 42 -1.14 20.49 12.60
CA LEU A 42 -1.26 19.11 13.09
C LEU A 42 -0.05 18.26 12.66
N ALA A 43 0.60 18.60 11.54
CA ALA A 43 1.75 17.87 11.01
C ALA A 43 3.02 18.11 11.84
N ALA A 44 3.13 19.26 12.51
CA ALA A 44 4.29 19.61 13.33
C ALA A 44 4.42 18.73 14.59
N ASP A 45 3.30 18.21 15.10
CA ASP A 45 3.25 17.34 16.28
C ASP A 45 3.20 15.83 15.93
N LEU A 46 3.30 15.47 14.65
CA LEU A 46 3.33 14.06 14.26
C LEU A 46 4.66 13.42 14.68
N VAL A 47 4.55 12.20 15.20
CA VAL A 47 5.71 11.32 15.43
C VAL A 47 6.51 11.26 14.14
N GLN A 48 7.80 11.59 14.22
CA GLN A 48 8.70 11.51 13.09
C GLN A 48 9.32 10.11 13.04
N PRO A 49 9.54 9.54 11.84
CA PRO A 49 10.28 8.30 11.69
C PRO A 49 11.66 8.39 12.35
N ARG A 50 12.09 7.31 12.99
CA ARG A 50 13.44 7.20 13.52
C ARG A 50 14.48 7.26 12.40
N GLU A 51 15.37 8.24 12.48
CA GLU A 51 16.34 8.55 11.43
C GLU A 51 17.34 7.41 11.18
N ASP A 52 17.74 6.67 12.21
CA ASP A 52 18.65 5.53 12.11
C ASP A 52 18.07 4.42 11.23
N LEU A 53 16.81 4.08 11.41
CA LEU A 53 16.14 3.03 10.66
C LEU A 53 15.81 3.47 9.23
N VAL A 54 15.41 4.73 9.04
CA VAL A 54 15.22 5.32 7.70
C VAL A 54 16.52 5.33 6.90
N ARG A 55 17.65 5.64 7.54
CA ARG A 55 18.97 5.62 6.90
C ARG A 55 19.38 4.20 6.50
N ALA A 56 19.19 3.23 7.39
CA ALA A 56 19.46 1.82 7.11
C ALA A 56 18.59 1.31 5.94
N ALA A 57 17.30 1.67 5.93
CA ALA A 57 16.38 1.31 4.85
C ALA A 57 16.78 1.93 3.50
N ASN A 58 17.18 3.21 3.45
CA ASN A 58 17.69 3.83 2.23
C ASN A 58 18.92 3.11 1.66
N GLN A 59 19.86 2.71 2.53
CA GLN A 59 21.06 2.00 2.11
C GLN A 59 20.73 0.60 1.55
N ALA A 60 19.84 -0.13 2.22
CA ALA A 60 19.36 -1.43 1.74
C ALA A 60 18.58 -1.28 0.42
N ALA A 61 17.67 -0.29 0.34
CA ALA A 61 16.87 0.02 -0.84
C ALA A 61 17.74 0.26 -2.08
N GLY A 62 18.86 0.99 -1.92
CA GLY A 62 19.80 1.21 -3.02
C GLY A 62 20.31 -0.09 -3.64
N ARG A 63 20.71 -1.07 -2.83
CA ARG A 63 21.20 -2.38 -3.30
C ARG A 63 20.07 -3.28 -3.82
N ILE A 64 18.91 -3.23 -3.17
CA ILE A 64 17.71 -3.98 -3.55
C ILE A 64 17.19 -3.54 -4.92
N ALA A 65 17.23 -2.23 -5.22
CA ALA A 65 16.76 -1.66 -6.48
C ALA A 65 17.52 -2.22 -7.69
N GLU A 66 18.82 -2.50 -7.56
CA GLU A 66 19.64 -3.10 -8.62
C GLU A 66 19.15 -4.49 -9.03
N ARG A 67 18.45 -5.20 -8.13
CA ARG A 67 17.99 -6.58 -8.33
C ARG A 67 16.49 -6.71 -8.62
N ALA A 68 15.73 -5.60 -8.61
CA ALA A 68 14.28 -5.62 -8.76
C ALA A 68 13.82 -6.29 -10.08
N ALA A 69 14.44 -5.93 -11.21
CA ALA A 69 14.09 -6.51 -12.51
C ALA A 69 14.40 -8.02 -12.60
N GLU A 70 15.42 -8.49 -11.88
CA GLU A 70 15.73 -9.93 -11.81
C GLU A 70 14.73 -10.66 -10.91
N ALA A 71 14.32 -10.04 -9.79
CA ALA A 71 13.29 -10.58 -8.92
C ALA A 71 11.98 -10.84 -9.69
N ASP A 72 11.57 -9.88 -10.53
CA ASP A 72 10.38 -10.00 -11.39
C ASP A 72 10.52 -11.13 -12.41
N ARG A 73 11.66 -11.19 -13.14
CA ARG A 73 11.92 -12.25 -14.14
C ARG A 73 11.90 -13.65 -13.54
N GLN A 74 12.52 -13.81 -12.37
CA GLN A 74 12.64 -15.10 -11.69
C GLN A 74 11.40 -15.44 -10.86
N ARG A 75 10.47 -14.49 -10.69
CA ARG A 75 9.29 -14.61 -9.83
C ARG A 75 9.65 -15.06 -8.41
N ARG A 76 10.75 -14.51 -7.87
CA ARG A 76 11.24 -14.79 -6.52
C ARG A 76 11.97 -13.59 -5.95
N VAL A 77 11.95 -13.45 -4.63
CA VAL A 77 12.82 -12.49 -3.94
C VAL A 77 14.27 -13.03 -3.94
N PRO A 78 15.27 -12.24 -4.37
CA PRO A 78 16.69 -12.57 -4.23
C PRO A 78 17.06 -12.79 -2.76
N VAL A 79 17.90 -13.79 -2.47
CA VAL A 79 18.34 -14.06 -1.08
C VAL A 79 19.20 -12.90 -0.57
N GLU A 80 19.93 -12.27 -1.48
CA GLU A 80 20.74 -11.08 -1.24
C GLU A 80 19.91 -9.91 -0.72
N ASN A 81 18.64 -9.78 -1.14
CA ASN A 81 17.75 -8.76 -0.59
C ASN A 81 17.41 -9.04 0.88
N ILE A 82 17.17 -10.30 1.23
CA ILE A 82 16.91 -10.71 2.62
C ILE A 82 18.17 -10.50 3.47
N GLN A 83 19.34 -10.82 2.92
CA GLN A 83 20.64 -10.57 3.56
C GLN A 83 20.86 -9.07 3.81
N ASP A 84 20.58 -8.22 2.82
CA ASP A 84 20.68 -6.76 2.95
C ASP A 84 19.76 -6.22 4.05
N LEU A 85 18.53 -6.73 4.16
CA LEU A 85 17.59 -6.36 5.23
C LEU A 85 18.03 -6.87 6.60
N HIS A 86 18.60 -8.08 6.67
CA HIS A 86 19.12 -8.67 7.90
C HIS A 86 20.31 -7.85 8.43
N GLU A 87 21.28 -7.52 7.58
CA GLU A 87 22.43 -6.71 7.93
C GLU A 87 22.06 -5.28 8.34
N ALA A 88 20.99 -4.75 7.74
CA ALA A 88 20.40 -3.46 8.14
C ALA A 88 19.57 -3.53 9.44
N GLY A 89 19.36 -4.72 10.02
CA GLY A 89 18.55 -4.92 11.23
C GLY A 89 17.04 -4.74 11.00
N LEU A 90 16.58 -4.69 9.75
CA LEU A 90 15.20 -4.32 9.41
C LEU A 90 14.22 -5.49 9.48
N LEU A 91 14.72 -6.74 9.47
CA LEU A 91 13.88 -7.94 9.65
C LEU A 91 13.29 -8.06 11.07
N ALA A 92 13.85 -7.34 12.05
CA ALA A 92 13.42 -7.35 13.44
C ALA A 92 12.78 -6.00 13.86
N ILE A 93 12.28 -5.22 12.90
CA ILE A 93 11.85 -3.83 13.14
C ILE A 93 10.72 -3.72 14.17
N ALA A 94 9.74 -4.63 14.13
CA ALA A 94 8.61 -4.66 15.05
C ALA A 94 8.84 -5.51 16.32
N ILE A 95 9.98 -6.20 16.41
CA ILE A 95 10.28 -7.11 17.51
C ILE A 95 10.64 -6.29 18.77
N PRO A 96 10.15 -6.65 19.97
CA PRO A 96 10.54 -5.99 21.22
C PRO A 96 12.04 -5.97 21.46
N LYS A 97 12.54 -4.92 22.13
CA LYS A 97 13.97 -4.76 22.40
C LYS A 97 14.55 -5.87 23.28
N GLU A 98 13.74 -6.41 24.20
CA GLU A 98 14.15 -7.51 25.08
C GLU A 98 14.47 -8.81 24.31
N PHE A 99 13.95 -8.95 23.09
CA PHE A 99 14.26 -10.06 22.18
C PHE A 99 15.27 -9.68 21.09
N GLY A 100 15.94 -8.53 21.23
CA GLY A 100 16.95 -8.06 20.28
C GLY A 100 16.39 -7.33 19.05
N GLY A 101 15.11 -6.96 19.05
CA GLY A 101 14.50 -6.16 18.00
C GLY A 101 14.65 -4.65 18.19
N THR A 102 14.09 -3.88 17.26
CA THR A 102 14.17 -2.41 17.32
C THR A 102 12.98 -1.77 18.03
N GLU A 103 11.86 -2.51 18.13
CA GLU A 103 10.57 -2.05 18.68
C GLU A 103 10.16 -0.68 18.11
N ALA A 104 10.27 -0.53 16.79
CA ALA A 104 9.96 0.74 16.12
C ALA A 104 8.45 1.00 16.12
N ASP A 105 8.08 2.27 16.27
CA ASP A 105 6.69 2.69 16.14
C ASP A 105 6.18 2.54 14.69
N LEU A 106 4.86 2.63 14.51
CA LEU A 106 4.23 2.43 13.21
C LEU A 106 4.67 3.47 12.17
N VAL A 107 4.93 4.73 12.55
CA VAL A 107 5.35 5.77 11.60
C VAL A 107 6.73 5.43 11.05
N THR A 108 7.64 5.01 11.92
CA THR A 108 8.95 4.50 11.50
C THR A 108 8.84 3.26 10.61
N GLN A 109 8.00 2.29 10.97
CA GLN A 109 7.82 1.06 10.18
C GLN A 109 7.30 1.37 8.78
N ILE A 110 6.28 2.22 8.64
CA ILE A 110 5.73 2.61 7.33
C ILE A 110 6.78 3.34 6.50
N ALA A 111 7.55 4.26 7.07
CA ALA A 111 8.62 4.93 6.33
C ALA A 111 9.67 3.94 5.79
N VAL A 112 10.02 2.91 6.57
CA VAL A 112 10.92 1.83 6.12
C VAL A 112 10.27 1.03 4.99
N TYR A 113 9.00 0.62 5.13
CA TYR A 113 8.30 -0.14 4.10
C TYR A 113 8.14 0.65 2.79
N GLU A 114 7.89 1.95 2.84
CA GLU A 114 7.81 2.82 1.66
C GLU A 114 9.14 2.86 0.89
N LEU A 115 10.26 2.96 1.61
CA LEU A 115 11.60 2.97 1.00
C LEU A 115 11.94 1.63 0.35
N ILE A 116 11.72 0.52 1.05
CA ILE A 116 11.98 -0.82 0.50
C ILE A 116 11.01 -1.13 -0.64
N GLY A 117 9.73 -0.76 -0.51
CA GLY A 117 8.70 -0.98 -1.53
C GLY A 117 8.95 -0.18 -2.80
N GLY A 118 9.48 1.04 -2.66
CA GLY A 118 9.94 1.85 -3.79
C GLY A 118 11.11 1.23 -4.55
N ALA A 119 11.95 0.43 -3.89
CA ALA A 119 13.04 -0.32 -4.52
C ALA A 119 12.58 -1.65 -5.12
N CYS A 120 11.80 -2.44 -4.37
CA CYS A 120 11.22 -3.69 -4.80
C CYS A 120 10.00 -4.04 -3.94
N ALA A 121 8.80 -3.86 -4.51
CA ALA A 121 7.54 -4.15 -3.82
C ALA A 121 7.46 -5.59 -3.28
N SER A 122 7.94 -6.57 -4.05
CA SER A 122 7.99 -7.98 -3.63
C SER A 122 8.90 -8.24 -2.43
N THR A 123 9.92 -7.41 -2.21
CA THR A 123 10.81 -7.52 -1.04
C THR A 123 10.19 -6.86 0.20
N ALA A 124 9.35 -5.85 0.01
CA ALA A 124 8.71 -5.12 1.10
C ALA A 124 7.46 -5.82 1.67
N TRP A 125 6.84 -6.70 0.89
CA TRP A 125 5.64 -7.47 1.23
C TRP A 125 5.97 -8.78 1.96
#